data_AF-A0A957L143-F1
#
_entry.id   AF-A0A957L143-F1
#
_cell.length_a   1.000
_cell.length_b   1.000
_cell.length_c   1.000
_cell.angle_alpha   90.00
_cell.angle_beta   90.00
_cell.angle_gamma   90.00
#
_symmetry.space_group_name_H-M   'P 1'
#
loop_
_entity.id
_entity.type
_entity.pdbx_description
1 polymer ?
#
loop_
_entity_poly.entity_id
_entity_poly.type
_entity_poly.pdbx_seq_one_letter_code
_entity_poly.pdbx_strand_id
1 'polypeptide(L)'
;MANFDLMRQLAEPQGGKIVLLVMDGLGGIPFAGGALTELEAAQTPNLDRLATEGTLGLSHPLGRGITPGSGPAHLALFGYDPISQPVGR
;
A
#
# COMPACT_ATOMS: atom_id res chain seq x y z
N MET A 1 12.09 2.57 -8.38
CA MET A 1 11.77 3.72 -7.51
C MET A 1 11.05 4.79 -8.34
N ALA A 2 10.27 5.67 -7.72
CA ALA A 2 9.47 6.65 -8.45
C ALA A 2 10.33 7.65 -9.24
N ASN A 3 9.88 8.03 -10.43
CA ASN A 3 10.46 9.11 -11.22
C ASN A 3 9.73 10.41 -10.89
N PHE A 4 10.25 11.18 -9.93
CA PHE A 4 9.60 12.41 -9.47
C PHE A 4 9.53 13.50 -10.55
N ASP A 5 10.47 13.54 -11.49
CA ASP A 5 10.44 14.53 -12.58
C ASP A 5 9.29 14.25 -13.54
N LEU A 6 9.09 12.98 -13.90
CA LEU A 6 7.93 12.56 -14.69
C LEU A 6 6.62 12.83 -13.94
N MET A 7 6.55 12.51 -12.64
CA MET A 7 5.34 12.76 -11.84
C MET A 7 4.97 14.24 -11.81
N ARG A 8 5.95 15.16 -11.72
CA ARG A 8 5.70 16.61 -11.79
C ARG A 8 5.20 17.05 -13.17
N GLN A 9 5.70 16.45 -14.26
CA GLN A 9 5.23 16.75 -15.61
C GLN A 9 3.79 16.27 -15.85
N LEU A 10 3.41 15.14 -15.24
CA LEU A 10 2.06 14.57 -15.32
C LEU A 10 1.08 15.17 -14.29
N ALA A 11 1.55 15.97 -13.34
CA ALA A 11 0.71 16.53 -12.30
C ALA A 11 -0.22 17.60 -12.87
N GLU A 12 -1.53 17.43 -12.67
CA GLU A 12 -2.53 18.41 -13.07
C GLU A 12 -2.68 19.51 -12.01
N PRO A 13 -2.48 20.81 -12.36
CA PRO A 13 -2.55 21.91 -11.39
C PRO A 13 -3.96 22.14 -10.80
N GLN A 14 -5.00 21.64 -11.47
CA GLN A 14 -6.41 21.77 -11.09
C GLN A 14 -6.95 20.49 -10.42
N GLY A 15 -6.06 19.58 -10.03
CA GLY A 15 -6.41 18.29 -9.46
C GLY A 15 -7.16 18.36 -8.11
N GLY A 16 -7.74 17.22 -7.73
CA GLY A 16 -8.36 17.04 -6.42
C GLY A 16 -7.33 16.82 -5.29
N LYS A 17 -7.84 16.61 -4.07
CA LYS A 17 -7.03 16.20 -2.92
C LYS A 17 -6.81 14.68 -2.96
N ILE A 18 -5.58 14.25 -2.66
CA ILE A 18 -5.24 12.83 -2.53
C ILE A 18 -5.29 12.46 -1.04
N VAL A 19 -5.96 11.35 -0.72
CA VAL A 19 -5.93 10.72 0.59
C VAL A 19 -5.27 9.35 0.44
N LEU A 20 -4.16 9.13 1.15
CA LEU A 20 -3.51 7.83 1.27
C LEU A 20 -3.78 7.28 2.68
N LEU A 21 -4.56 6.21 2.75
CA LEU A 21 -4.86 5.50 4.01
C LEU A 21 -4.01 4.23 4.09
N VAL A 22 -3.17 4.14 5.12
CA VAL A 22 -2.34 2.96 5.41
C VAL A 22 -2.91 2.27 6.65
N MET A 23 -3.34 1.01 6.49
CA MET A 23 -3.71 0.14 7.61
C MET A 23 -2.53 -0.76 7.91
N ASP A 24 -1.84 -0.51 9.03
CA ASP A 24 -0.64 -1.26 9.41
C ASP A 24 -0.98 -2.73 9.70
N GLY A 25 -0.15 -3.64 9.20
CA GLY A 25 -0.34 -5.09 9.39
C GLY A 25 -1.63 -5.68 8.80
N LEU A 26 -2.27 -5.03 7.81
CA LEU A 26 -3.55 -5.49 7.25
C LEU A 26 -3.50 -6.88 6.59
N GLY A 27 -2.35 -7.26 6.03
CA GLY A 27 -2.19 -8.52 5.33
C GLY A 27 -2.36 -9.72 6.27
N GLY A 28 -3.25 -10.64 5.90
CA GLY A 28 -3.56 -11.84 6.66
C GLY A 28 -3.23 -13.12 5.91
N ILE A 29 -3.30 -14.26 6.62
CA ILE A 29 -3.18 -15.60 6.03
C ILE A 29 -4.45 -16.39 6.39
N PRO A 30 -5.09 -17.08 5.43
CA PRO A 30 -6.21 -17.98 5.69
C PRO A 30 -5.93 -18.95 6.84
N PHE A 31 -6.90 -19.12 7.75
CA PHE A 31 -6.78 -20.14 8.80
C PHE A 31 -6.80 -21.55 8.19
N ALA A 32 -6.19 -22.51 8.90
CA ALA A 32 -6.11 -23.89 8.47
C ALA A 32 -7.50 -24.45 8.10
N GLY A 33 -7.61 -25.07 6.92
CA GLY A 33 -8.89 -25.56 6.38
C GLY A 33 -9.55 -24.66 5.33
N GLY A 34 -8.87 -23.60 4.88
CA GLY A 34 -9.39 -22.72 3.82
C GLY A 34 -10.37 -21.67 4.32
N ALA A 35 -10.28 -21.31 5.59
CA ALA A 35 -11.09 -20.22 6.14
C ALA A 35 -10.60 -18.85 5.60
N LEU A 36 -11.45 -17.84 5.72
CA LEU A 36 -11.15 -16.47 5.33
C LEU A 36 -9.92 -15.90 6.07
N THR A 37 -9.24 -14.93 5.47
CA THR A 37 -8.32 -14.04 6.18
C THR A 37 -9.07 -13.15 7.19
N GLU A 38 -8.34 -12.51 8.10
CA GLU A 38 -8.89 -11.59 9.10
C GLU A 38 -9.68 -10.44 8.44
N LEU A 39 -9.18 -9.91 7.32
CA LEU A 39 -9.85 -8.84 6.57
C LEU A 39 -11.13 -9.35 5.89
N GLU A 40 -11.10 -10.53 5.30
CA GLU A 40 -12.27 -11.13 4.64
C GLU A 40 -13.36 -11.55 5.64
N ALA A 41 -12.97 -11.92 6.87
CA ALA A 41 -13.91 -12.26 7.94
C ALA A 41 -14.56 -11.03 8.60
N ALA A 42 -13.92 -9.86 8.50
CA ALA A 42 -14.41 -8.62 9.10
C ALA A 42 -15.60 -8.04 8.31
N GLN A 43 -16.52 -7.37 9.01
CA GLN A 43 -17.60 -6.61 8.36
C GLN A 43 -17.07 -5.24 7.92
N THR A 44 -16.72 -5.11 6.64
CA THR A 44 -16.07 -3.91 6.09
C THR A 44 -16.88 -3.20 4.99
N PRO A 45 -18.16 -2.84 5.21
CA PRO A 45 -19.05 -2.36 4.15
C PRO A 45 -18.53 -1.11 3.40
N ASN A 46 -17.76 -0.26 4.08
CA ASN A 46 -17.14 0.91 3.45
C ASN A 46 -15.97 0.54 2.54
N LEU A 47 -15.12 -0.40 2.94
CA LEU A 47 -14.01 -0.88 2.10
C LEU A 47 -14.55 -1.71 0.94
N ASP A 48 -15.57 -2.53 1.17
CA ASP A 48 -16.21 -3.37 0.13
C ASP A 48 -16.83 -2.49 -0.96
N ARG A 49 -17.49 -1.39 -0.57
CA ARG A 49 -18.02 -0.39 -1.49
C ARG A 49 -16.90 0.30 -2.29
N LEU A 50 -15.83 0.75 -1.62
CA LEU A 50 -14.67 1.36 -2.29
C LEU A 50 -13.97 0.39 -3.27
N ALA A 51 -13.89 -0.89 -2.91
CA ALA A 51 -13.34 -1.94 -3.76
C ALA A 51 -14.17 -2.16 -5.03
N THR A 52 -15.50 -2.05 -4.92
CA THR A 52 -16.44 -2.20 -6.04
C THR A 52 -16.44 -0.99 -6.97
N GLU A 53 -16.31 0.23 -6.42
CA GLU A 53 -16.31 1.49 -7.19
C GLU A 53 -14.92 1.85 -7.73
N GLY A 54 -13.86 1.24 -7.21
CA GLY A 54 -12.46 1.60 -7.47
C GLY A 54 -11.70 0.57 -8.29
N THR A 55 -10.37 0.56 -8.10
CA THR A 55 -9.46 -0.42 -8.70
C THR A 55 -8.65 -1.08 -7.61
N LEU A 56 -8.52 -2.41 -7.69
CA LEU A 56 -7.78 -3.23 -6.74
C LEU A 56 -6.44 -3.66 -7.31
N GLY A 57 -5.49 -3.95 -6.41
CA GLY A 57 -4.18 -4.46 -6.75
C GLY A 57 -3.43 -4.96 -5.52
N LEU A 58 -2.29 -5.61 -5.75
CA LEU A 58 -1.38 -6.04 -4.70
C LEU A 58 -0.13 -5.17 -4.72
N SER A 59 0.31 -4.75 -3.53
CA SER A 59 1.54 -3.96 -3.37
C SER A 59 2.64 -4.82 -2.75
N HIS A 60 3.84 -4.74 -3.33
CA HIS A 60 5.06 -5.31 -2.76
C HIS A 60 6.02 -4.16 -2.45
N PRO A 61 6.01 -3.61 -1.21
CA PRO A 61 6.77 -2.39 -0.90
C PRO A 61 8.27 -2.49 -1.19
N LEU A 62 8.89 -3.64 -0.91
CA LEU A 62 10.33 -3.86 -1.12
C LEU A 62 10.63 -4.86 -2.25
N GLY A 63 9.70 -5.77 -2.54
CA GLY A 63 9.90 -6.88 -3.46
C GLY A 63 9.21 -8.14 -2.97
N ARG A 64 9.19 -9.16 -3.84
CA ARG A 64 8.58 -10.45 -3.50
C ARG A 64 9.41 -11.18 -2.45
N GLY A 65 8.77 -11.67 -1.40
CA GLY A 65 9.42 -12.44 -0.34
C GLY A 65 10.26 -11.61 0.64
N ILE A 66 10.22 -10.27 0.56
CA ILE A 66 10.92 -9.39 1.49
C ILE A 66 9.92 -8.84 2.49
N THR A 67 10.07 -9.19 3.76
CA THR A 67 9.26 -8.65 4.86
C THR A 67 9.85 -7.30 5.32
N PRO A 68 9.14 -6.17 5.10
CA PRO A 68 9.66 -4.86 5.50
C PRO A 68 9.47 -4.59 6.99
N GLY A 69 10.39 -3.80 7.56
CA GLY A 69 10.09 -3.00 8.75
C GLY A 69 9.27 -1.74 8.37
N SER A 70 8.62 -1.11 9.34
CA SER A 70 7.71 0.03 9.09
C SER A 70 8.41 1.21 8.40
N GLY A 71 9.65 1.58 8.78
CA GLY A 71 10.41 2.67 8.15
C GLY A 71 10.62 2.47 6.64
N PRO A 72 11.30 1.38 6.21
CA PRO A 72 11.45 1.03 4.80
C PRO A 72 10.11 0.91 4.04
N ALA A 73 9.06 0.37 4.65
CA ALA A 73 7.74 0.26 4.02
C ALA A 73 7.14 1.64 3.71
N HIS A 74 7.19 2.57 4.66
CA HIS A 74 6.64 3.91 4.47
C HIS A 74 7.43 4.71 3.42
N LEU A 75 8.76 4.60 3.39
CA LEU A 75 9.55 5.21 2.32
C LEU A 75 9.12 4.73 0.94
N ALA A 76 8.96 3.42 0.77
CA ALA A 76 8.51 2.84 -0.49
C ALA A 76 7.12 3.34 -0.91
N LEU A 77 6.19 3.50 0.05
CA LEU A 77 4.85 4.05 -0.22
C LEU A 77 4.89 5.48 -0.77
N PHE A 78 5.84 6.30 -0.33
CA PHE A 78 6.03 7.66 -0.85
C PHE A 78 6.92 7.72 -2.10
N GLY A 79 7.27 6.57 -2.67
CA GLY A 79 8.05 6.47 -3.90
C GLY A 79 9.56 6.51 -3.70
N TYR A 80 10.05 6.52 -2.45
CA TYR A 80 11.48 6.46 -2.16
C TYR A 80 12.04 5.03 -2.28
N ASP A 81 13.33 4.89 -2.59
CA ASP A 81 14.02 3.59 -2.58
C ASP A 81 14.60 3.37 -1.19
N PRO A 82 14.00 2.46 -0.42
CA PRO A 82 14.43 2.19 0.95
C PRO A 82 15.79 1.50 1.04
N ILE A 83 16.32 0.94 -0.06
CA ILE A 83 17.70 0.40 -0.09
C ILE A 83 18.70 1.56 -0.14
N SER A 84 18.39 2.61 -0.91
CA SER A 84 19.24 3.79 -1.06
C SER A 84 19.14 4.79 0.10
N GLN A 85 18.05 4.75 0.85
CA GLN A 85 17.72 5.69 1.92
C GLN A 85 17.77 4.98 3.28
N PRO A 86 18.93 4.99 3.98
CA PRO A 86 19.01 4.46 5.33
C PRO A 86 18.21 5.36 6.27
N VAL A 87 16.98 4.94 6.55
CA VAL A 87 16.26 5.41 7.73
C VAL A 87 16.78 4.56 8.87
N GLY A 88 17.06 5.19 10.02
CA GLY A 88 17.46 4.47 11.23
C GLY A 88 16.38 3.47 11.69
N ARG A 89 16.43 3.10 12.97
CA ARG A 89 15.22 2.52 13.60
C ARG A 89 14.20 3.62 13.86
#